data_AF-A0A2J5I4Y5-F1
#
_entry.id   AF-A0A2J5I4Y5-F1
#
_cell.length_a   1.000
_cell.length_b   1.000
_cell.length_c   1.000
_cell.angle_alpha   90.00
_cell.angle_beta   90.00
_cell.angle_gamma   90.00
#
_symmetry.space_group_name_H-M   'P 1'
#
loop_
_entity.id
_entity.type
_entity.pdbx_description
1 polymer ?
#
loop_
_entity_poly.entity_id
_entity_poly.type
_entity_poly.pdbx_seq_one_letter_code
_entity_poly.pdbx_strand_id
1 'polypeptide(L)'
;MSDVDEDVGHTMVHFLYTGGYETVRSPLGEGTSDLAREYKRSVLVYHASRTWGLTNLEVLAQQKMLLLDEELPILEILRVVREAFSSLPADETWLPHYIQGNLQRSLRPDDPGLGLQEFYDVIGQDHQFDNAVMKMIIEILSIRIFSIQEQQVKTPNGIFSNETPLQELVSERPEPVPAERGISFLKSCRAARL
;
A
#
# COMPACT_ATOMS: atom_id res chain seq x y z
N MET A 1 -4.21 16.71 34.25
CA MET A 1 -5.00 15.49 34.00
C MET A 1 -6.28 15.91 33.28
N SER A 2 -6.20 16.25 32.00
CA SER A 2 -7.33 16.80 31.25
C SER A 2 -7.14 16.55 29.76
N ASP A 3 -6.87 15.30 29.40
CA ASP A 3 -6.67 14.93 28.00
C ASP A 3 -7.14 13.49 27.72
N VAL A 4 -8.18 13.07 28.45
CA VAL A 4 -8.95 11.91 28.03
C VAL A 4 -10.16 12.50 27.33
N ASP A 5 -10.25 12.29 26.02
CA ASP A 5 -11.46 12.55 25.24
C ASP A 5 -12.65 12.03 26.04
N GLU A 6 -13.66 12.87 26.27
CA GLU A 6 -14.81 12.58 27.15
C GLU A 6 -15.43 11.22 26.83
N ASP A 7 -15.41 10.83 25.56
CA ASP A 7 -15.93 9.58 25.05
C ASP A 7 -15.10 8.36 25.46
N VAL A 8 -13.78 8.49 25.46
CA VAL A 8 -12.86 7.45 25.92
C VAL A 8 -13.00 7.27 27.43
N GLY A 9 -13.10 8.38 28.17
CA GLY A 9 -13.28 8.36 29.62
C GLY A 9 -14.55 7.62 30.03
N HIS A 10 -15.67 7.92 29.36
CA HIS A 10 -16.93 7.21 29.58
C HIS A 10 -16.80 5.71 29.31
N THR A 11 -16.25 5.34 28.15
CA THR A 11 -16.14 3.93 27.74
C THR A 11 -15.29 3.15 28.74
N MET A 12 -14.18 3.73 29.20
CA MET A 12 -13.32 3.11 30.21
C MET A 12 -14.04 2.92 31.55
N VAL A 13 -14.74 3.95 32.06
CA VAL A 13 -15.48 3.86 33.33
C VAL A 13 -16.60 2.82 33.24
N HIS A 14 -17.35 2.81 32.13
CA HIS A 14 -18.40 1.82 31.88
C HIS A 14 -17.80 0.40 31.88
N PHE A 15 -16.71 0.18 31.14
CA PHE A 15 -16.02 -1.10 31.08
C PHE A 15 -15.56 -1.59 32.45
N LEU A 16 -14.99 -0.72 33.29
CA LEU A 16 -14.55 -1.11 34.63
C LEU A 16 -15.71 -1.53 35.54
N TYR A 17 -16.92 -1.00 35.29
CA TYR A 17 -18.11 -1.30 36.08
C TYR A 17 -18.88 -2.52 35.59
N THR A 18 -18.96 -2.72 34.27
CA THR A 18 -19.85 -3.73 33.65
C THR A 18 -19.09 -4.82 32.89
N GLY A 19 -17.83 -4.58 32.52
CA GLY A 19 -17.06 -5.39 31.57
C GLY A 19 -17.45 -5.16 30.10
N GLY A 20 -18.40 -4.26 29.81
CA GLY A 20 -18.92 -3.99 28.47
C GLY A 20 -18.24 -2.84 27.74
N TYR A 21 -18.52 -2.72 26.44
CA TYR A 21 -18.11 -1.60 25.60
C TYR A 21 -19.34 -0.73 25.29
N GLU A 22 -19.36 0.48 25.81
CA GLU A 22 -20.42 1.46 25.55
C GLU A 22 -19.81 2.86 25.36
N THR A 23 -20.25 3.56 24.32
CA THR A 23 -19.84 4.93 24.01
C THR A 23 -20.97 5.90 24.37
N VAL A 24 -20.63 7.13 24.76
CA VAL A 24 -21.62 8.20 25.05
C VAL A 24 -22.49 8.44 23.83
N ARG A 25 -23.81 8.53 24.01
CA ARG A 25 -24.71 9.02 22.97
C ARG A 25 -24.73 10.55 22.99
N SER A 26 -23.97 11.17 22.09
CA SER A 26 -23.95 12.62 21.90
C SER A 26 -24.52 13.01 20.53
N PRO A 27 -25.12 14.21 20.39
CA PRO A 27 -25.52 14.72 19.09
C PRO A 27 -24.32 14.78 18.13
N LEU A 28 -24.56 14.52 16.84
CA LEU A 28 -23.54 14.69 15.82
C LEU A 28 -23.26 16.17 15.57
N GLY A 29 -21.97 16.50 15.37
CA GLY A 29 -21.59 17.75 14.73
C GLY A 29 -21.98 17.76 13.25
N GLU A 30 -22.22 18.95 12.70
CA GLU A 30 -22.57 19.10 11.29
C GLU A 30 -21.51 18.46 10.38
N GLY A 31 -21.95 17.61 9.44
CA GLY A 31 -21.06 16.95 8.48
C GLY A 31 -20.29 15.71 8.96
N THR A 32 -20.44 15.29 10.23
CA THR A 32 -19.79 14.06 10.73
C THR A 32 -20.73 12.86 10.59
N SER A 33 -20.25 11.78 9.97
CA SER A 33 -20.98 10.50 9.94
C SER A 33 -20.92 9.80 11.29
N ASP A 34 -22.05 9.24 11.75
CA ASP A 34 -22.10 8.40 12.95
C ASP A 34 -21.07 7.27 12.90
N LEU A 35 -20.93 6.64 11.73
CA LEU A 35 -19.99 5.55 11.52
C LEU A 35 -18.53 5.99 11.70
N ALA A 36 -18.14 7.10 11.07
CA ALA A 36 -16.78 7.63 11.15
C ALA A 36 -16.44 8.07 12.58
N ARG A 37 -17.42 8.66 13.28
CA ARG A 37 -17.28 9.01 14.70
C ARG A 37 -17.07 7.79 15.57
N GLU A 38 -17.93 6.77 15.47
CA GLU A 38 -17.79 5.56 16.28
C GLU A 38 -16.50 4.80 15.98
N TYR A 39 -16.04 4.81 14.73
CA TYR A 39 -14.74 4.26 14.36
C TYR A 39 -13.59 5.00 15.05
N LYS A 40 -13.59 6.34 14.99
CA LYS A 40 -12.60 7.17 15.70
C LYS A 40 -12.58 6.89 17.20
N ARG A 41 -13.75 6.82 17.84
CA ARG A 41 -13.86 6.48 19.26
C ARG A 41 -13.27 5.10 19.55
N SER A 42 -13.52 4.12 18.67
CA SER A 42 -12.96 2.77 18.80
C SER A 42 -11.43 2.76 18.72
N VAL A 43 -10.83 3.55 17.83
CA VAL A 43 -9.37 3.72 17.74
C VAL A 43 -8.81 4.37 19.00
N LEU A 44 -9.46 5.41 19.52
CA LEU A 44 -9.02 6.08 20.74
C LEU A 44 -9.13 5.19 21.98
N VAL A 45 -10.21 4.41 22.09
CA VAL A 45 -10.37 3.42 23.17
C VAL A 45 -9.35 2.30 23.03
N TYR A 46 -9.06 1.84 21.81
CA TYR A 46 -7.98 0.87 21.57
C TYR A 46 -6.63 1.43 22.06
N HIS A 47 -6.27 2.64 21.65
CA HIS A 47 -5.05 3.32 22.12
C HIS A 47 -4.99 3.43 23.65
N ALA A 48 -6.07 3.87 24.29
CA ALA A 48 -6.14 3.96 25.75
C ALA A 48 -6.03 2.58 26.40
N SER A 49 -6.71 1.56 25.90
CA SER A 49 -6.64 0.21 26.44
C SER A 49 -5.23 -0.39 26.37
N ARG A 50 -4.50 -0.15 25.26
CA ARG A 50 -3.08 -0.54 25.10
C ARG A 50 -2.19 0.20 26.09
N THR A 51 -2.40 1.51 26.22
CA THR A 51 -1.60 2.37 27.11
C THR A 51 -1.77 2.00 28.59
N TRP A 52 -2.97 1.59 28.99
CA TRP A 52 -3.31 1.29 30.39
C TRP A 52 -3.35 -0.21 30.73
N GLY A 53 -3.00 -1.08 29.77
CA GLY A 53 -2.97 -2.53 29.97
C GLY A 53 -4.35 -3.18 30.20
N LEU A 54 -5.42 -2.61 29.63
CA LEU A 54 -6.78 -3.11 29.75
C LEU A 54 -7.10 -4.12 28.64
N THR A 55 -6.51 -5.31 28.69
CA THR A 55 -6.55 -6.30 27.59
C THR A 55 -7.96 -6.70 27.13
N ASN A 56 -8.93 -6.83 28.04
CA ASN A 56 -10.30 -7.17 27.62
C ASN A 56 -10.98 -6.01 26.88
N LEU A 57 -10.69 -4.76 27.27
CA LEU A 57 -11.18 -3.58 26.56
C LEU A 57 -10.48 -3.40 25.21
N GLU A 58 -9.19 -3.75 25.13
CA GLU A 58 -8.43 -3.82 23.89
C GLU A 58 -9.13 -4.72 22.86
N VAL A 59 -9.48 -5.94 23.26
CA VAL A 59 -10.19 -6.90 22.39
C VAL A 59 -11.54 -6.35 21.93
N LEU A 60 -12.30 -5.71 22.83
CA LEU A 60 -13.59 -5.12 22.47
C LEU A 60 -13.43 -3.96 21.48
N ALA A 61 -12.42 -3.11 21.67
CA ALA A 61 -12.13 -2.01 20.76
C ALA A 61 -11.69 -2.51 19.37
N GLN A 62 -10.84 -3.54 19.32
CA GLN A 62 -10.44 -4.20 18.07
C GLN A 62 -11.65 -4.77 17.32
N GLN A 63 -12.56 -5.45 18.03
CA GLN A 63 -13.81 -5.97 17.45
C GLN A 63 -14.69 -4.86 16.88
N LYS A 64 -14.78 -3.71 17.57
CA LYS A 64 -15.51 -2.55 17.08
C LYS A 64 -14.87 -1.94 15.85
N MET A 65 -13.55 -1.79 15.82
CA MET A 65 -12.83 -1.33 14.63
C MET A 65 -13.07 -2.24 13.43
N LEU A 66 -12.96 -3.56 13.60
CA LEU A 66 -13.21 -4.54 12.54
C LEU A 66 -14.65 -4.48 12.02
N LEU A 67 -15.63 -4.34 12.91
CA LEU A 67 -17.04 -4.26 12.54
C LEU A 67 -17.35 -2.99 11.72
N LEU A 68 -16.76 -1.86 12.10
CA LEU A 68 -17.07 -0.56 11.50
C LEU A 68 -16.26 -0.30 10.21
N ASP A 69 -15.14 -1.00 10.02
CA ASP A 69 -14.27 -0.77 8.86
C ASP A 69 -14.83 -1.25 7.52
N GLU A 70 -15.79 -2.18 7.55
CA GLU A 70 -16.39 -2.74 6.33
C GLU A 70 -17.11 -1.67 5.49
N GLU A 71 -17.62 -0.64 6.15
CA GLU A 71 -18.40 0.43 5.54
C GLU A 71 -17.61 1.75 5.37
N LEU A 72 -16.34 1.78 5.79
CA LEU A 72 -15.51 2.98 5.71
C LEU A 72 -14.55 2.97 4.53
N PRO A 73 -14.37 4.11 3.83
CA PRO A 73 -13.31 4.22 2.84
C PRO A 73 -11.94 4.16 3.55
N ILE A 74 -11.00 3.46 2.93
CA ILE A 74 -9.64 3.26 3.47
C ILE A 74 -8.94 4.55 3.88
N LEU A 75 -9.17 5.65 3.16
CA LEU A 75 -8.54 6.93 3.46
C LEU A 75 -9.03 7.50 4.80
N GLU A 76 -10.29 7.30 5.15
CA GLU A 76 -10.82 7.69 6.46
C GLU A 76 -10.24 6.81 7.57
N ILE A 77 -10.13 5.50 7.32
CA ILE A 77 -9.45 4.57 8.24
C ILE A 77 -8.03 5.06 8.52
N LEU A 78 -7.23 5.31 7.47
CA LEU A 78 -5.85 5.76 7.57
C LEU A 78 -5.72 7.11 8.30
N ARG A 79 -6.61 8.07 8.04
CA ARG A 79 -6.63 9.38 8.72
C ARG A 79 -6.79 9.24 10.22
N VAL A 80 -7.73 8.40 10.64
CA VAL A 80 -8.06 8.22 12.05
C VAL A 80 -6.96 7.45 12.77
N VAL A 81 -6.50 6.31 12.24
CA VAL A 81 -5.49 5.47 12.92
C VAL A 81 -4.14 6.18 13.05
N ARG A 82 -3.81 7.07 12.11
CA ARG A 82 -2.60 7.90 12.17
C ARG A 82 -2.52 8.73 13.45
N GLU A 83 -3.65 9.22 13.97
CA GLU A 83 -3.68 10.02 15.21
C GLU A 83 -3.18 9.23 16.43
N ALA A 84 -3.26 7.90 16.40
CA ALA A 84 -2.87 7.03 17.50
C ALA A 84 -1.60 6.20 17.22
N PHE A 85 -1.13 6.15 15.97
CA PHE A 85 -0.16 5.14 15.51
C PHE A 85 1.17 5.21 16.28
N SER A 86 1.78 6.39 16.34
CA SER A 86 3.12 6.58 16.95
C SER A 86 3.09 6.69 18.48
N SER A 87 1.92 6.84 19.08
CA SER A 87 1.76 6.94 20.53
C SER A 87 1.50 5.58 21.19
N LEU A 88 1.30 4.52 20.40
CA LEU A 88 1.13 3.17 20.91
C LEU A 88 2.42 2.60 21.54
N PRO A 89 2.29 1.64 22.47
CA PRO A 89 3.43 0.94 23.06
C PRO A 89 4.35 0.28 22.01
N ALA A 90 5.64 0.12 22.34
CA ALA A 90 6.64 -0.40 21.40
C ALA A 90 6.43 -1.87 20.97
N ASP A 91 5.66 -2.65 21.74
CA ASP A 91 5.25 -4.02 21.42
C ASP A 91 3.99 -4.06 20.54
N GLU A 92 3.51 -2.91 20.07
CA GLU A 92 2.36 -2.83 19.18
C GLU A 92 2.60 -3.58 17.87
N THR A 93 1.70 -4.53 17.59
CA THR A 93 1.77 -5.37 16.40
C THR A 93 0.43 -5.52 15.71
N TRP A 94 -0.68 -5.35 16.42
CA TRP A 94 -2.01 -5.57 15.87
C TRP A 94 -2.40 -4.47 14.89
N LEU A 95 -2.21 -3.19 15.26
CA LEU A 95 -2.64 -2.06 14.42
C LEU A 95 -1.95 -2.03 13.05
N PRO A 96 -0.63 -2.25 12.92
CA PRO A 96 0.02 -2.39 11.62
C PRO A 96 -0.56 -3.52 10.75
N HIS A 97 -0.82 -4.70 11.34
CA HIS A 97 -1.42 -5.84 10.61
C HIS A 97 -2.85 -5.51 10.16
N TYR A 98 -3.62 -4.86 11.03
CA TYR A 98 -4.96 -4.39 10.74
C TYR A 98 -4.99 -3.40 9.56
N ILE A 99 -4.07 -2.43 9.53
CA ILE A 99 -3.92 -1.47 8.43
C ILE A 99 -3.53 -2.18 7.13
N GLN A 100 -2.57 -3.11 7.19
CA GLN A 100 -2.13 -3.86 6.02
C GLN A 100 -3.28 -4.67 5.39
N GLY A 101 -4.11 -5.33 6.21
CA GLY A 101 -5.28 -6.07 5.72
C GLY A 101 -6.33 -5.15 5.06
N ASN A 102 -6.54 -3.97 5.63
CA ASN A 102 -7.41 -2.93 5.05
C ASN A 102 -6.87 -2.41 3.70
N LEU A 103 -5.56 -2.15 3.60
CA LEU A 103 -4.90 -1.76 2.34
C LEU A 103 -5.00 -2.85 1.27
N GLN A 104 -4.78 -4.11 1.64
CA GLN A 104 -4.91 -5.25 0.73
C GLN A 104 -6.33 -5.36 0.15
N ARG A 105 -7.36 -5.15 0.99
CA ARG A 105 -8.77 -5.17 0.58
C ARG A 105 -9.13 -4.02 -0.35
N SER A 106 -8.59 -2.82 -0.10
CA SER A 106 -8.92 -1.63 -0.89
C SER A 106 -8.16 -1.56 -2.20
N LEU A 107 -6.90 -1.97 -2.24
CA LEU A 107 -6.08 -1.81 -3.44
C LEU A 107 -6.46 -2.81 -4.55
N ARG A 108 -7.62 -3.46 -4.61
CA ARG A 108 -7.86 -4.61 -5.52
C ARG A 108 -7.52 -4.31 -7.00
N PRO A 109 -7.14 -5.32 -7.80
CA PRO A 109 -6.73 -5.11 -9.20
C PRO A 109 -7.76 -4.39 -10.07
N ASP A 110 -9.05 -4.52 -9.74
CA ASP A 110 -10.18 -3.95 -10.50
C ASP A 110 -10.66 -2.61 -9.94
N ASP A 111 -10.05 -2.12 -8.86
CA ASP A 111 -10.35 -0.83 -8.24
C ASP A 111 -9.43 0.24 -8.86
N PRO A 112 -9.92 1.45 -9.20
CA PRO A 112 -9.07 2.58 -9.63
C PRO A 112 -7.91 2.91 -8.68
N GLY A 113 -7.88 2.31 -7.48
CA GLY A 113 -6.77 2.38 -6.54
C GLY A 113 -6.97 3.52 -5.56
N LEU A 114 -5.95 3.78 -4.74
CA LEU A 114 -5.97 4.92 -3.83
C LEU A 114 -5.84 6.19 -4.68
N GLY A 115 -6.87 7.04 -4.70
CA GLY A 115 -6.79 8.37 -5.29
C GLY A 115 -5.52 9.06 -4.79
N LEU A 116 -4.58 9.34 -5.70
CA LEU A 116 -3.20 9.71 -5.34
C LEU A 116 -3.16 11.03 -4.57
N GLN A 117 -4.03 11.97 -4.93
CA GLN A 117 -4.11 13.27 -4.28
C GLN A 117 -4.65 13.12 -2.87
N GLU A 118 -5.76 12.39 -2.72
CA GLU A 118 -6.41 12.17 -1.44
C GLU A 118 -5.53 11.34 -0.50
N PHE A 119 -4.77 10.39 -1.04
CA PHE A 119 -3.75 9.65 -0.31
C PHE A 119 -2.59 10.54 0.14
N TYR A 120 -2.12 11.46 -0.71
CA TYR A 120 -1.07 12.40 -0.34
C TYR A 120 -1.48 13.30 0.83
N ASP A 121 -2.77 13.69 0.92
CA ASP A 121 -3.29 14.44 2.07
C ASP A 121 -3.31 13.64 3.38
N VAL A 122 -3.25 12.30 3.29
CA VAL A 122 -3.17 11.39 4.44
C VAL A 122 -1.73 11.19 4.92
N ILE A 123 -0.74 11.32 4.04
CA ILE A 123 0.67 11.10 4.36
C ILE A 123 1.35 12.45 4.68
N GLY A 124 2.46 12.43 5.41
CA GLY A 124 3.29 13.61 5.68
C GLY A 124 3.02 14.29 7.02
N GLN A 125 2.15 13.70 7.86
CA GLN A 125 1.83 14.24 9.19
C GLN A 125 2.51 13.45 10.33
N ASP A 126 2.82 12.17 10.10
CA ASP A 126 3.48 11.31 11.08
C ASP A 126 4.47 10.38 10.39
N HIS A 127 5.77 10.58 10.62
CA HIS A 127 6.82 9.86 9.90
C HIS A 127 6.84 8.34 10.14
N GLN A 128 6.42 7.85 11.31
CA GLN A 128 6.45 6.41 11.57
C GLN A 128 5.30 5.73 10.83
N PHE A 129 4.10 6.32 10.92
CA PHE A 129 2.93 5.92 10.18
C PHE A 129 3.17 5.97 8.67
N ASP A 130 3.68 7.11 8.17
CA ASP A 130 3.95 7.33 6.74
C ASP A 130 4.86 6.23 6.18
N ASN A 131 5.97 5.96 6.86
CA ASN A 131 6.92 4.92 6.44
C ASN A 131 6.30 3.52 6.49
N ALA A 132 5.50 3.22 7.53
CA ALA A 132 4.84 1.92 7.67
C ALA A 132 3.84 1.70 6.53
N VAL A 133 2.96 2.67 6.28
CA VAL A 133 1.94 2.59 5.21
C VAL A 133 2.59 2.50 3.84
N MET A 134 3.60 3.34 3.55
CA MET A 134 4.32 3.29 2.28
C MET A 134 5.00 1.94 2.06
N LYS A 135 5.64 1.39 3.09
CA LYS A 135 6.23 0.05 3.03
C LYS A 135 5.19 -1.02 2.72
N MET A 136 4.04 -1.01 3.40
CA MET A 136 2.95 -1.96 3.14
C MET A 136 2.43 -1.85 1.70
N ILE A 137 2.24 -0.63 1.18
CA ILE A 137 1.79 -0.40 -0.19
C ILE A 137 2.82 -0.94 -1.20
N ILE A 138 4.11 -0.64 -1.00
CA ILE A 138 5.18 -1.14 -1.88
C ILE A 138 5.22 -2.66 -1.88
N GLU A 139 5.10 -3.30 -0.72
CA GLU A 139 5.06 -4.76 -0.60
C GLU A 139 3.86 -5.35 -1.35
N ILE A 140 2.66 -4.79 -1.15
CA ILE A 140 1.42 -5.23 -1.82
C ILE A 140 1.56 -5.11 -3.35
N LEU A 141 2.05 -3.97 -3.84
CA LEU A 141 2.19 -3.73 -5.27
C LEU A 141 3.31 -4.59 -5.89
N SER A 142 4.42 -4.79 -5.18
CA SER A 142 5.53 -5.63 -5.66
C SER A 142 5.09 -7.08 -5.87
N ILE A 143 4.33 -7.65 -4.91
CA ILE A 143 3.78 -9.00 -5.02
C ILE A 143 2.86 -9.12 -6.24
N ARG A 144 2.06 -8.09 -6.51
CA ARG A 144 1.13 -8.09 -7.64
C ARG A 144 1.83 -7.97 -8.98
N ILE A 145 2.79 -7.07 -9.10
CA ILE A 145 3.60 -6.91 -10.31
C ILE A 145 4.26 -8.26 -10.67
N PHE A 146 4.82 -8.94 -9.68
CA PHE A 146 5.42 -10.26 -9.86
C PHE A 146 4.38 -11.32 -10.28
N SER A 147 3.21 -11.32 -9.63
CA SER A 147 2.12 -12.26 -9.93
C SER A 147 1.57 -12.10 -11.36
N ILE A 148 1.47 -10.86 -11.86
CA ILE A 148 1.02 -10.56 -13.23
C ILE A 148 2.04 -11.08 -14.26
N GLN A 149 3.34 -10.91 -14.00
CA GLN A 149 4.40 -11.37 -14.90
C GLN A 149 4.39 -12.90 -15.06
N GLU A 150 4.17 -13.65 -13.99
CA GLU A 150 4.09 -15.11 -14.09
C GLU A 150 2.89 -15.62 -14.89
N GLN A 151 1.74 -14.94 -14.83
CA GLN A 151 0.53 -15.34 -15.56
C GLN A 151 0.71 -15.15 -17.07
N GLN A 152 1.43 -14.11 -17.50
CA GLN A 152 1.76 -13.85 -18.91
C GLN A 152 2.72 -14.91 -19.50
N VAL A 153 3.58 -15.52 -18.68
CA VAL A 153 4.47 -16.61 -19.11
C VAL A 153 3.72 -17.95 -19.24
N LYS A 154 2.57 -18.10 -18.58
CA LYS A 154 1.77 -19.34 -18.52
C LYS A 154 0.61 -19.39 -19.53
N THR A 155 0.27 -18.29 -20.21
CA THR A 155 -0.63 -18.33 -21.38
C THR A 155 0.08 -18.99 -22.57
N PRO A 156 -0.39 -20.15 -23.08
CA PRO A 156 0.21 -20.80 -24.23
C PRO A 156 0.05 -19.89 -25.45
N ASN A 157 1.17 -19.58 -26.11
CA ASN A 157 1.18 -19.00 -27.44
C ASN A 157 0.16 -19.73 -28.34
N GLY A 158 -0.80 -18.97 -28.85
CA GLY A 158 -1.51 -19.35 -30.05
C GLY A 158 -0.52 -19.49 -31.20
N ILE A 159 -0.61 -20.63 -31.89
CA ILE A 159 -0.29 -20.82 -33.31
C ILE A 159 1.10 -20.29 -33.73
N PHE A 160 2.11 -21.17 -33.63
CA PHE A 160 3.26 -21.08 -34.52
C PHE A 160 2.76 -21.35 -35.95
N SER A 161 2.71 -20.31 -36.78
CA SER A 161 2.75 -20.48 -38.23
C SER A 161 4.11 -21.07 -38.59
N ASN A 162 4.08 -22.22 -39.26
CA ASN A 162 5.24 -22.86 -39.82
C ASN A 162 5.91 -21.93 -40.83
N GLU A 163 7.13 -21.49 -40.56
CA GLU A 163 8.08 -21.20 -41.63
C GLU A 163 9.25 -22.16 -41.55
N THR A 164 9.41 -22.85 -42.68
CA THR A 164 10.27 -23.99 -42.99
C THR A 164 11.75 -23.63 -42.91
N PRO A 165 12.63 -24.43 -42.27
CA PRO A 165 14.07 -24.21 -42.34
C PRO A 165 14.61 -24.62 -43.71
N LEU A 166 15.23 -23.68 -44.43
CA LEU A 166 15.96 -23.95 -45.67
C LEU A 166 17.14 -24.89 -45.39
N GLN A 167 17.20 -25.99 -46.14
CA GLN A 167 18.30 -26.94 -46.17
C GLN A 167 19.58 -26.28 -46.68
N GLU A 168 20.64 -26.42 -45.88
CA GLU A 168 22.03 -26.17 -46.24
C GLU A 168 22.41 -26.97 -47.49
N LEU A 169 22.87 -26.28 -48.53
CA LEU A 169 23.66 -26.86 -49.60
C LEU A 169 25.13 -26.46 -49.40
N VAL A 170 25.90 -27.44 -48.94
CA VAL A 170 27.36 -27.46 -48.99
C VAL A 170 27.81 -27.39 -50.46
N SER A 171 28.73 -26.48 -50.78
CA SER A 171 29.57 -26.59 -51.98
C SER A 171 30.96 -26.02 -51.72
N GLU A 172 31.96 -26.81 -52.10
CA GLU A 172 33.38 -26.73 -51.78
C GLU A 172 34.11 -25.47 -52.32
N ARG A 173 35.16 -25.09 -51.57
CA ARG A 173 36.22 -24.14 -51.96
C ARG A 173 37.10 -24.74 -53.07
N PRO A 174 37.79 -23.92 -53.88
CA PRO A 174 39.21 -23.67 -53.55
C PRO A 174 39.70 -22.24 -53.85
N GLU A 175 40.74 -21.82 -53.12
CA GLU A 175 41.54 -20.59 -53.32
C GLU A 175 42.77 -20.90 -54.22
N PRO A 176 43.46 -19.94 -54.88
CA PRO A 176 44.29 -18.92 -54.19
C PRO A 176 44.52 -17.54 -54.88
N VAL A 177 45.15 -16.64 -54.12
CA VAL A 177 45.57 -15.22 -54.37
C VAL A 177 46.77 -15.07 -55.35
N PRO A 178 47.17 -13.87 -55.88
CA PRO A 178 47.88 -12.83 -55.10
C PRO A 178 47.57 -11.35 -55.45
N ALA A 179 48.16 -10.47 -54.62
CA ALA A 179 47.95 -9.05 -54.36
C ALA A 179 48.30 -8.04 -55.48
N GLU A 180 47.90 -6.78 -55.30
CA GLU A 180 48.64 -5.54 -55.65
C GLU A 180 48.08 -4.33 -54.87
N ARG A 181 48.85 -3.25 -54.82
CA ARG A 181 49.12 -2.40 -53.66
C ARG A 181 48.83 -0.92 -53.95
N GLY A 182 48.30 -0.17 -52.97
CA GLY A 182 48.36 1.31 -52.89
C GLY A 182 47.16 2.07 -53.50
N ILE A 183 46.83 3.31 -53.14
CA ILE A 183 47.50 4.39 -52.39
C ILE A 183 46.41 5.28 -51.76
N SER A 184 46.69 5.77 -50.54
CA SER A 184 45.97 6.82 -49.82
C SER A 184 46.04 8.20 -50.51
N PHE A 185 44.93 8.93 -50.57
CA PHE A 185 44.97 10.39 -50.76
C PHE A 185 44.18 11.15 -49.69
N LEU A 186 44.92 12.00 -48.98
CA LEU A 186 44.50 13.05 -48.07
C LEU A 186 43.91 14.25 -48.83
N LYS A 187 42.95 14.95 -48.20
CA LYS A 187 42.86 16.42 -47.99
C LYS A 187 41.42 16.74 -47.56
N SER A 188 41.13 17.15 -46.32
CA SER A 188 41.43 18.43 -45.65
C SER A 188 40.60 19.62 -46.13
N CYS A 189 40.05 20.32 -45.13
CA CYS A 189 39.41 21.64 -45.08
C CYS A 189 37.89 21.71 -45.30
N ARG A 190 37.10 22.59 -44.67
CA ARG A 190 36.98 23.30 -43.37
C ARG A 190 35.81 24.28 -43.60
N ALA A 191 34.86 24.33 -42.67
CA ALA A 191 33.96 25.44 -42.30
C ALA A 191 33.33 26.36 -43.39
N ALA A 192 32.00 26.54 -43.31
CA ALA A 192 31.40 27.84 -43.01
C ALA A 192 29.90 27.68 -42.66
N ARG A 193 29.48 28.39 -41.60
CA ARG A 193 28.09 28.64 -41.21
C ARG A 193 27.46 29.60 -42.22
N LEU A 194 26.17 29.42 -42.49
CA LEU A 194 25.16 30.49 -42.50
C LEU A 194 23.86 29.88 -41.96
#